data_AF-A0A495YWB1-F1
#
_entry.id   AF-A0A495YWB1-F1
#
_cell.length_a   1.000
_cell.length_b   1.000
_cell.length_c   1.000
_cell.angle_alpha   90.00
_cell.angle_beta   90.00
_cell.angle_gamma   90.00
#
_symmetry.space_group_name_H-M   'P 1'
#
loop_
_entity.id
_entity.type
_entity.pdbx_description
1 polymer ?
#
loop_
_entity_poly.entity_id
_entity_poly.type
_entity_poly.pdbx_seq_one_letter_code
_entity_poly.pdbx_strand_id
1 'polypeptide(L)'
;MKIEHIIFLIHPCCYENLDAEAIRRDNLYLFVDREEEVKQRWLQSLAERLGNTLFFQLGGPEYLREAAVKILGEAAVFYPRTPFPKSGDLREYYRRLTSDFHNHILTHGLQVETSTVTSELWGESFEGCVPGYGGAFAEYLGLHHPPQMRFEMTVYDSRFLYGARRWEVIPLDGCDVEAWLFECHDGTAAAMFQSRLTAQWVDDRWVHLQLDDRRLQICTKNGHTIWPQTPWEKGKPECVEEYRMTLADCNWRWVRGIGMAIDDFRKVIGAARVTAGV
;
A
#
# COMPACT_ATOMS: atom_id res chain seq x y z
N MET A 1 22.37 -16.23 -11.26
CA MET A 1 21.45 -15.54 -12.20
C MET A 1 21.30 -14.08 -11.77
N LYS A 2 21.30 -13.12 -12.70
CA LYS A 2 21.10 -11.71 -12.36
C LYS A 2 19.61 -11.40 -12.28
N ILE A 3 19.17 -10.83 -11.17
CA ILE A 3 17.80 -10.37 -10.97
C ILE A 3 17.72 -8.90 -11.37
N GLU A 4 16.77 -8.58 -12.23
CA GLU A 4 16.54 -7.22 -12.74
C GLU A 4 15.23 -6.63 -12.21
N HIS A 5 14.33 -7.49 -11.74
CA HIS A 5 13.03 -7.11 -11.21
C HIS A 5 12.62 -7.97 -10.01
N ILE A 6 12.03 -7.35 -8.98
CA ILE A 6 11.46 -8.03 -7.82
C ILE A 6 9.96 -7.73 -7.73
N ILE A 7 9.14 -8.78 -7.59
CA ILE A 7 7.71 -8.65 -7.31
C ILE A 7 7.49 -9.00 -5.85
N PHE A 8 6.97 -8.07 -5.05
CA PHE A 8 6.57 -8.33 -3.68
C PHE A 8 5.06 -8.57 -3.60
N LEU A 9 4.65 -9.81 -3.37
CA LEU A 9 3.28 -10.18 -3.06
C LEU A 9 3.09 -10.30 -1.54
N ILE A 10 2.34 -9.36 -0.97
CA ILE A 10 2.17 -9.23 0.48
C ILE A 10 0.81 -9.75 0.92
N HIS A 11 0.81 -10.78 1.78
CA HIS A 11 -0.40 -11.37 2.39
C HIS A 11 -1.54 -11.66 1.40
N PRO A 12 -1.30 -12.41 0.31
CA PRO A 12 -2.36 -12.69 -0.65
C PRO A 12 -3.44 -13.60 -0.05
N CYS A 13 -4.67 -13.45 -0.56
CA CYS A 13 -5.81 -14.33 -0.28
C CYS A 13 -6.25 -14.36 1.20
N CYS A 14 -6.39 -13.20 1.83
CA CYS A 14 -6.84 -13.10 3.23
C CYS A 14 -8.32 -13.49 3.41
N TYR A 15 -9.13 -13.44 2.35
CA TYR A 15 -10.57 -13.71 2.44
C TYR A 15 -10.98 -15.10 1.96
N GLU A 16 -10.15 -15.81 1.21
CA GLU A 16 -10.43 -17.14 0.62
C GLU A 16 -10.89 -18.21 1.63
N ASN A 17 -10.43 -18.15 2.87
CA ASN A 17 -10.78 -19.12 3.92
C ASN A 17 -11.98 -18.72 4.79
N LEU A 18 -12.63 -17.58 4.51
CA LEU A 18 -13.80 -17.14 5.26
C LEU A 18 -15.05 -17.89 4.78
N ASP A 19 -15.87 -18.34 5.73
CA ASP A 19 -17.17 -18.91 5.41
C ASP A 19 -18.20 -17.82 5.05
N ALA A 20 -19.31 -18.25 4.43
CA ALA A 20 -20.37 -17.36 3.99
C ALA A 20 -21.07 -16.60 5.14
N GLU A 21 -21.01 -17.12 6.36
CA GLU A 21 -21.58 -16.46 7.54
C GLU A 21 -20.70 -15.30 7.99
N ALA A 22 -19.39 -15.51 8.08
CA ALA A 22 -18.40 -14.48 8.40
C ALA A 22 -18.41 -13.35 7.36
N ILE A 23 -18.42 -13.70 6.07
CA ILE A 23 -18.49 -12.71 4.97
C ILE A 23 -19.75 -11.85 5.11
N ARG A 24 -20.90 -12.46 5.43
CA ARG A 24 -22.16 -11.73 5.61
C ARG A 24 -22.15 -10.84 6.83
N ARG A 25 -21.73 -11.38 7.99
CA ARG A 25 -21.71 -10.70 9.27
C ARG A 25 -20.86 -9.43 9.21
N ASP A 26 -19.69 -9.54 8.59
CA ASP A 26 -18.70 -8.45 8.55
C ASP A 26 -18.82 -7.60 7.26
N ASN A 27 -19.78 -7.97 6.39
CA ASN A 27 -20.06 -7.33 5.10
C ASN A 27 -18.79 -7.17 4.24
N LEU A 28 -18.15 -8.31 3.96
CA LEU A 28 -16.85 -8.41 3.28
C LEU A 28 -16.95 -8.74 1.78
N TYR A 29 -18.17 -8.84 1.22
CA TYR A 29 -18.40 -9.24 -0.17
C TYR A 29 -17.56 -8.44 -1.17
N LEU A 30 -17.46 -7.12 -0.98
CA LEU A 30 -16.69 -6.24 -1.87
C LEU A 30 -15.18 -6.56 -1.88
N PHE A 31 -14.63 -7.03 -0.76
CA PHE A 31 -13.22 -7.38 -0.65
C PHE A 31 -12.95 -8.78 -1.19
N VAL A 32 -13.88 -9.72 -0.98
CA VAL A 32 -13.84 -11.06 -1.60
C VAL A 32 -13.86 -10.95 -3.13
N ASP A 33 -14.80 -10.17 -3.68
CA ASP A 33 -14.90 -9.96 -5.13
C ASP A 33 -13.63 -9.33 -5.69
N ARG A 34 -13.06 -8.37 -4.96
CA ARG A 34 -11.82 -7.71 -5.34
C ARG A 34 -10.62 -8.67 -5.27
N GLU A 35 -10.52 -9.48 -4.22
CA GLU A 35 -9.48 -10.50 -4.05
C GLU A 35 -9.48 -11.50 -5.20
N GLU A 36 -10.66 -11.99 -5.60
CA GLU A 36 -10.79 -12.89 -6.74
C GLU A 36 -10.33 -12.23 -8.05
N GLU A 37 -10.71 -10.98 -8.28
CA GLU A 37 -10.26 -10.21 -9.45
C GLU A 37 -8.73 -10.05 -9.48
N VAL A 38 -8.10 -9.63 -8.38
CA VAL A 38 -6.65 -9.40 -8.35
C VAL A 38 -5.85 -10.69 -8.36
N LYS A 39 -6.38 -11.79 -7.79
CA LYS A 39 -5.74 -13.11 -7.84
C LYS A 39 -5.55 -13.58 -9.28
N GLN A 40 -6.57 -13.41 -10.13
CA GLN A 40 -6.45 -13.74 -11.55
C GLN A 40 -5.40 -12.87 -12.25
N ARG A 41 -5.34 -11.57 -11.91
CA ARG A 41 -4.33 -10.65 -12.45
C ARG A 41 -2.91 -11.00 -12.01
N TRP A 42 -2.71 -11.42 -10.77
CA TRP A 42 -1.40 -11.86 -10.28
C TRP A 42 -0.89 -13.06 -11.07
N LEU A 43 -1.75 -14.08 -11.27
CA LEU A 43 -1.41 -15.28 -12.03
C LEU A 43 -1.12 -14.97 -13.50
N GLN A 44 -1.95 -14.13 -14.13
CA GLN A 44 -1.73 -13.69 -15.51
C GLN A 44 -0.41 -12.92 -15.64
N SER A 45 -0.19 -11.94 -14.76
CA SER A 45 1.03 -11.12 -14.76
C SER A 45 2.27 -11.98 -14.55
N LEU A 46 2.23 -12.97 -13.64
CA LEU A 46 3.33 -13.94 -13.45
C LEU A 46 3.65 -14.71 -14.74
N ALA A 47 2.63 -15.18 -15.45
CA ALA A 47 2.79 -15.97 -16.67
C ALA A 47 3.47 -15.18 -17.82
N GLU A 48 3.39 -13.85 -17.79
CA GLU A 48 3.97 -12.96 -18.78
C GLU A 48 5.41 -12.50 -18.42
N ARG A 49 5.95 -12.88 -17.24
CA ARG A 49 7.25 -12.38 -16.77
C ARG A 49 8.45 -13.09 -17.39
N LEU A 50 9.55 -12.34 -17.45
CA LEU A 50 10.86 -12.80 -17.91
C LEU A 50 11.60 -13.58 -16.81
N GLY A 51 12.56 -14.41 -17.23
CA GLY A 51 13.37 -15.26 -16.34
C GLY A 51 14.30 -14.52 -15.35
N ASN A 52 14.49 -13.19 -15.49
CA ASN A 52 15.31 -12.38 -14.57
C ASN A 52 14.49 -11.74 -13.43
N THR A 53 13.33 -12.33 -13.10
CA THR A 53 12.41 -11.84 -12.06
C THR A 53 12.55 -12.68 -10.79
N LEU A 54 12.66 -12.04 -9.63
CA LEU A 54 12.51 -12.69 -8.32
C LEU A 54 11.10 -12.43 -7.79
N PHE A 55 10.35 -13.49 -7.53
CA PHE A 55 9.04 -13.40 -6.91
C PHE A 55 9.15 -13.63 -5.40
N PHE A 56 8.74 -12.63 -4.63
CA PHE A 56 8.65 -12.67 -3.18
C PHE A 56 7.18 -12.84 -2.78
N GLN A 57 6.86 -13.84 -1.96
CA GLN A 57 5.53 -14.00 -1.37
C GLN A 57 5.62 -14.07 0.16
N LEU A 58 5.05 -13.08 0.85
CA LEU A 58 4.93 -13.09 2.31
C LEU A 58 3.55 -13.57 2.72
N GLY A 59 3.49 -14.81 3.25
CA GLY A 59 2.24 -15.42 3.70
C GLY A 59 1.30 -15.83 2.57
N GLY A 60 0.04 -16.07 2.92
CA GLY A 60 -1.00 -16.53 2.00
C GLY A 60 -0.86 -18.00 1.58
N PRO A 61 -1.62 -18.44 0.57
CA PRO A 61 -1.75 -19.85 0.24
C PRO A 61 -0.56 -20.40 -0.57
N GLU A 62 -0.26 -21.68 -0.36
CA GLU A 62 0.89 -22.37 -0.96
C GLU A 62 0.75 -22.55 -2.47
N TYR A 63 -0.49 -22.65 -3.00
CA TYR A 63 -0.73 -22.83 -4.43
C TYR A 63 -0.24 -21.65 -5.29
N LEU A 64 -0.24 -20.42 -4.77
CA LEU A 64 0.30 -19.26 -5.48
C LEU A 64 1.82 -19.36 -5.62
N ARG A 65 2.50 -19.78 -4.55
CA ARG A 65 3.93 -20.06 -4.56
C ARG A 65 4.25 -21.18 -5.55
N GLU A 66 3.48 -22.27 -5.54
CA GLU A 66 3.68 -23.40 -6.47
C GLU A 66 3.50 -22.96 -7.93
N ALA A 67 2.49 -22.13 -8.22
CA ALA A 67 2.31 -21.55 -9.54
C ALA A 67 3.52 -20.70 -9.96
N ALA A 68 4.04 -19.86 -9.05
CA ALA A 68 5.25 -19.07 -9.29
C ALA A 68 6.48 -19.95 -9.55
N VAL A 69 6.68 -21.02 -8.78
CA VAL A 69 7.80 -21.95 -8.95
C VAL A 69 7.72 -22.65 -10.30
N LYS A 70 6.53 -23.03 -10.76
CA LYS A 70 6.33 -23.64 -12.08
C LYS A 70 6.72 -22.71 -13.23
N ILE A 71 6.55 -21.40 -13.06
CA ILE A 71 6.80 -20.39 -14.10
C ILE A 71 8.25 -19.90 -14.07
N LEU A 72 8.74 -19.51 -12.88
CA LEU A 72 10.04 -18.83 -12.71
C LEU A 72 11.17 -19.78 -12.28
N GLY A 73 10.82 -20.96 -11.77
CA GLY A 73 11.74 -21.90 -11.13
C GLY A 73 11.94 -21.61 -9.64
N GLU A 74 12.33 -22.63 -8.88
CA GLU A 74 12.44 -22.58 -7.41
C GLU A 74 13.42 -21.50 -6.92
N ALA A 75 14.56 -21.35 -7.60
CA ALA A 75 15.55 -20.33 -7.26
C ALA A 75 14.97 -18.91 -7.32
N ALA A 76 14.05 -18.65 -8.26
CA ALA A 76 13.45 -17.35 -8.51
C ALA A 76 12.21 -17.06 -7.64
N VAL A 77 11.90 -17.92 -6.67
CA VAL A 77 10.76 -17.74 -5.77
C VAL A 77 11.24 -17.78 -4.32
N PHE A 78 11.06 -16.68 -3.61
CA PHE A 78 11.36 -16.56 -2.19
C PHE A 78 10.07 -16.48 -1.37
N TYR A 79 9.97 -17.39 -0.39
CA TYR A 79 8.83 -17.52 0.51
C TYR A 79 9.34 -17.58 1.96
N PRO A 80 9.50 -16.44 2.65
CA PRO A 80 10.00 -16.43 4.03
C PRO A 80 9.07 -17.17 4.97
N ARG A 81 9.66 -17.90 5.93
CA ARG A 81 8.95 -18.59 7.01
C ARG A 81 9.18 -17.95 8.38
N THR A 82 9.86 -16.80 8.45
CA THR A 82 10.06 -16.09 9.71
C THR A 82 8.70 -15.73 10.33
N PRO A 83 8.42 -16.19 11.56
CA PRO A 83 7.15 -15.90 12.21
C PRO A 83 7.10 -14.46 12.71
N PHE A 84 5.89 -13.89 12.67
CA PHE A 84 5.61 -12.60 13.27
C PHE A 84 5.97 -12.63 14.77
N PRO A 85 6.70 -11.63 15.30
CA PRO A 85 7.16 -11.66 16.68
C PRO A 85 6.01 -11.47 17.67
N LYS A 86 5.99 -12.27 18.74
CA LYS A 86 5.02 -12.11 19.85
C LYS A 86 5.11 -10.74 20.53
N SER A 87 6.29 -10.10 20.51
CA SER A 87 6.50 -8.77 21.08
C SER A 87 5.84 -7.64 20.27
N GLY A 88 5.47 -7.91 19.00
CA GLY A 88 5.03 -6.86 18.08
C GLY A 88 6.17 -5.94 17.59
N ASP A 89 7.44 -6.28 17.84
CA ASP A 89 8.59 -5.50 17.37
C ASP A 89 8.76 -5.65 15.84
N LEU A 90 8.16 -4.72 15.11
CA LEU A 90 8.19 -4.68 13.65
C LEU A 90 9.61 -4.48 13.11
N ARG A 91 10.45 -3.67 13.76
CA ARG A 91 11.81 -3.39 13.28
C ARG A 91 12.66 -4.64 13.32
N GLU A 92 12.56 -5.42 14.39
CA GLU A 92 13.24 -6.71 14.48
C GLU A 92 12.66 -7.74 13.51
N TYR A 93 11.35 -7.72 13.27
CA TYR A 93 10.74 -8.58 12.28
C TYR A 93 11.30 -8.34 10.86
N TYR A 94 11.41 -7.07 10.45
CA TYR A 94 11.94 -6.73 9.13
C TYR A 94 13.41 -7.09 8.96
N ARG A 95 14.24 -6.95 10.01
CA ARG A 95 15.63 -7.43 9.98
C ARG A 95 15.72 -8.93 9.71
N ARG A 96 14.88 -9.72 10.38
CA ARG A 96 14.85 -11.18 10.20
C ARG A 96 14.38 -11.57 8.81
N LEU A 97 13.31 -10.95 8.29
CA LEU A 97 12.85 -11.18 6.92
C LEU A 97 13.91 -10.82 5.86
N THR A 98 14.65 -9.74 6.08
CA THR A 98 15.76 -9.31 5.21
C THR A 98 16.93 -10.29 5.27
N SER A 99 17.24 -10.82 6.45
CA SER A 99 18.24 -11.87 6.61
C SER A 99 17.85 -13.14 5.83
N ASP A 100 16.60 -13.57 5.92
CA ASP A 100 16.08 -14.70 5.12
C ASP A 100 16.21 -14.44 3.62
N PHE A 101 15.91 -13.22 3.17
CA PHE A 101 16.06 -12.82 1.77
C PHE A 101 17.52 -12.96 1.31
N HIS A 102 18.48 -12.41 2.06
CA HIS A 102 19.90 -12.53 1.72
C HIS A 102 20.37 -13.98 1.70
N ASN A 103 19.91 -14.80 2.65
CA ASN A 103 20.21 -16.24 2.67
C ASN A 103 19.67 -16.94 1.41
N HIS A 104 18.47 -16.60 0.96
CA HIS A 104 17.89 -17.13 -0.29
C HIS A 104 18.74 -16.75 -1.51
N ILE A 105 19.10 -15.47 -1.63
CA ILE A 105 19.97 -14.97 -2.71
C ILE A 105 21.31 -15.74 -2.75
N LEU A 106 21.96 -15.90 -1.59
CA LEU A 106 23.24 -16.61 -1.48
C LEU A 106 23.11 -18.10 -1.81
N THR A 107 22.09 -18.78 -1.26
CA THR A 107 21.87 -20.22 -1.45
C THR A 107 21.67 -20.57 -2.93
N HIS A 108 21.00 -19.70 -3.68
CA HIS A 108 20.67 -19.92 -5.08
C HIS A 108 21.65 -19.23 -6.06
N GLY A 109 22.73 -18.62 -5.58
CA GLY A 109 23.71 -17.92 -6.44
C GLY A 109 23.06 -16.81 -7.28
N LEU A 110 22.09 -16.11 -6.69
CA LEU A 110 21.43 -14.97 -7.32
C LEU A 110 22.25 -13.70 -7.10
N GLN A 111 22.10 -12.75 -8.01
CA GLN A 111 22.72 -11.44 -7.91
C GLN A 111 21.65 -10.37 -8.01
N VAL A 112 21.50 -9.57 -6.96
CA VAL A 112 20.59 -8.44 -6.89
C VAL A 112 21.45 -7.20 -6.71
N GLU A 113 21.38 -6.28 -7.67
CA GLU A 113 22.08 -4.99 -7.61
C GLU A 113 21.08 -3.92 -7.17
N THR A 114 21.15 -3.50 -5.91
CA THR A 114 20.12 -2.63 -5.28
C THR A 114 20.05 -1.24 -5.92
N SER A 115 21.11 -0.83 -6.64
CA SER A 115 21.18 0.42 -7.38
C SER A 115 20.46 0.41 -8.72
N THR A 116 20.10 -0.76 -9.26
CA THR A 116 19.49 -0.90 -10.61
C THR A 116 18.28 -1.81 -10.65
N VAL A 117 18.10 -2.66 -9.64
CA VAL A 117 16.93 -3.54 -9.57
C VAL A 117 15.66 -2.71 -9.45
N THR A 118 14.67 -3.06 -10.26
CA THR A 118 13.32 -2.47 -10.16
C THR A 118 12.45 -3.35 -9.30
N SER A 119 11.38 -2.81 -8.74
CA SER A 119 10.44 -3.62 -7.98
C SER A 119 9.02 -3.09 -8.02
N GLU A 120 8.06 -3.96 -7.75
CA GLU A 120 6.65 -3.61 -7.64
C GLU A 120 5.95 -4.31 -6.48
N LEU A 121 4.86 -3.72 -5.99
CA LEU A 121 4.11 -4.17 -4.82
C LEU A 121 2.70 -4.61 -5.18
N TRP A 122 2.35 -5.82 -4.77
CA TRP A 122 1.05 -6.46 -4.93
C TRP A 122 0.54 -6.97 -3.57
N GLY A 123 -0.75 -7.32 -3.50
CA GLY A 123 -1.29 -8.07 -2.37
C GLY A 123 -2.46 -7.40 -1.66
N GLU A 124 -2.67 -7.79 -0.41
CA GLU A 124 -3.81 -7.35 0.39
C GLU A 124 -3.50 -6.09 1.20
N SER A 125 -4.52 -5.25 1.41
CA SER A 125 -4.42 -3.99 2.18
C SER A 125 -3.51 -2.94 1.51
N PHE A 126 -4.03 -2.33 0.44
CA PHE A 126 -3.42 -1.19 -0.27
C PHE A 126 -2.98 -0.06 0.68
N GLU A 127 -3.75 0.18 1.73
CA GLU A 127 -3.51 1.24 2.71
C GLU A 127 -2.50 0.84 3.79
N GLY A 128 -2.38 -0.45 4.06
CA GLY A 128 -1.70 -0.98 5.24
C GLY A 128 -0.57 -1.93 4.89
N CYS A 129 -0.90 -3.22 4.66
CA CYS A 129 0.12 -4.25 4.57
C CYS A 129 1.07 -4.05 3.38
N VAL A 130 0.52 -3.82 2.19
CA VAL A 130 1.35 -3.65 0.99
C VAL A 130 2.38 -2.52 1.15
N PRO A 131 2.00 -1.28 1.51
CA PRO A 131 2.98 -0.21 1.69
C PRO A 131 3.85 -0.39 2.93
N GLY A 132 3.31 -0.96 4.01
CA GLY A 132 4.06 -1.21 5.25
C GLY A 132 5.24 -2.16 5.03
N TYR A 133 4.99 -3.32 4.42
CA TYR A 133 6.04 -4.29 4.09
C TYR A 133 6.87 -3.85 2.90
N GLY A 134 6.27 -3.28 1.86
CA GLY A 134 6.99 -2.81 0.68
C GLY A 134 8.05 -1.74 1.02
N GLY A 135 7.66 -0.74 1.82
CA GLY A 135 8.59 0.26 2.33
C GLY A 135 9.65 -0.31 3.26
N ALA A 136 9.29 -1.29 4.11
CA ALA A 136 10.27 -2.01 4.93
C ALA A 136 11.30 -2.76 4.08
N PHE A 137 10.88 -3.49 3.05
CA PHE A 137 11.82 -4.18 2.18
C PHE A 137 12.71 -3.21 1.43
N ALA A 138 12.17 -2.10 0.94
CA ALA A 138 12.96 -1.06 0.32
C ALA A 138 14.05 -0.50 1.25
N GLU A 139 13.67 -0.15 2.48
CA GLU A 139 14.57 0.37 3.52
C GLU A 139 15.67 -0.64 3.87
N TYR A 140 15.28 -1.85 4.26
CA TYR A 140 16.20 -2.83 4.84
C TYR A 140 17.04 -3.57 3.80
N LEU A 141 16.58 -3.69 2.55
CA LEU A 141 17.39 -4.17 1.43
C LEU A 141 18.25 -3.06 0.83
N GLY A 142 18.04 -1.79 1.19
CA GLY A 142 18.77 -0.65 0.64
C GLY A 142 18.49 -0.44 -0.85
N LEU A 143 17.24 -0.59 -1.28
CA LEU A 143 16.83 -0.35 -2.67
C LEU A 143 16.94 1.14 -2.99
N HIS A 144 17.64 1.49 -4.08
CA HIS A 144 17.72 2.88 -4.53
C HIS A 144 16.49 3.31 -5.33
N HIS A 145 15.80 2.35 -5.96
CA HIS A 145 14.55 2.57 -6.66
C HIS A 145 13.40 2.14 -5.75
N PRO A 146 12.49 3.06 -5.38
CA PRO A 146 11.35 2.71 -4.55
C PRO A 146 10.45 1.68 -5.26
N PRO A 147 9.90 0.69 -4.54
CA PRO A 147 8.96 -0.25 -5.12
C PRO A 147 7.73 0.45 -5.69
N GLN A 148 7.39 0.14 -6.93
CA GLN A 148 6.22 0.69 -7.59
C GLN A 148 4.95 0.01 -7.06
N MET A 149 4.11 0.75 -6.33
CA MET A 149 2.80 0.25 -5.94
C MET A 149 1.89 0.10 -7.17
N ARG A 150 1.24 -1.06 -7.30
CA ARG A 150 0.33 -1.39 -8.40
C ARG A 150 -1.10 -1.53 -7.87
N PHE A 151 -1.85 -0.43 -7.80
CA PHE A 151 -3.20 -0.41 -7.21
C PHE A 151 -4.12 -1.49 -7.81
N GLU A 152 -4.01 -1.72 -9.11
CA GLU A 152 -4.76 -2.74 -9.84
C GLU A 152 -4.42 -4.19 -9.45
N MET A 153 -3.29 -4.38 -8.77
CA MET A 153 -2.79 -5.64 -8.19
C MET A 153 -2.95 -5.67 -6.66
N THR A 154 -3.75 -4.75 -6.10
CA THR A 154 -4.01 -4.70 -4.66
C THR A 154 -5.50 -4.79 -4.34
N VAL A 155 -5.78 -5.38 -3.18
CA VAL A 155 -7.07 -5.25 -2.52
C VAL A 155 -6.98 -4.09 -1.55
N TYR A 156 -7.98 -3.20 -1.59
CA TYR A 156 -8.07 -2.06 -0.70
C TYR A 156 -8.93 -2.39 0.52
N ASP A 157 -8.63 -1.74 1.63
CA ASP A 157 -9.37 -1.87 2.89
C ASP A 157 -10.56 -0.88 2.96
N SER A 158 -10.54 0.18 2.16
CA SER A 158 -11.51 1.28 2.24
C SER A 158 -12.66 1.10 1.24
N ARG A 159 -13.89 1.00 1.75
CA ARG A 159 -15.08 0.72 0.91
C ARG A 159 -15.35 1.76 -0.17
N PHE A 160 -15.03 3.03 0.06
CA PHE A 160 -15.24 4.09 -0.93
C PHE A 160 -14.28 4.01 -2.13
N LEU A 161 -13.25 3.15 -2.08
CA LEU A 161 -12.42 2.82 -3.24
C LEU A 161 -13.06 1.76 -4.15
N TYR A 162 -14.11 1.07 -3.69
CA TYR A 162 -14.88 0.18 -4.55
C TYR A 162 -15.45 0.97 -5.73
N GLY A 163 -15.16 0.50 -6.94
CA GLY A 163 -15.57 1.17 -8.18
C GLY A 163 -14.91 2.53 -8.42
N ALA A 164 -13.76 2.81 -7.79
CA ALA A 164 -12.99 4.02 -8.10
C ALA A 164 -12.79 4.14 -9.62
N ARG A 165 -13.14 5.32 -10.15
CA ARG A 165 -13.20 5.58 -11.60
C ARG A 165 -11.84 5.89 -12.18
N ARG A 166 -11.01 6.56 -11.39
CA ARG A 166 -9.68 7.00 -11.74
C ARG A 166 -8.83 7.08 -10.49
N TRP A 167 -7.54 6.82 -10.64
CA TRP A 167 -6.53 7.16 -9.66
C TRP A 167 -5.31 7.78 -10.34
N GLU A 168 -4.57 8.58 -9.59
CA GLU A 168 -3.28 9.10 -9.97
C GLU A 168 -2.34 9.12 -8.77
N VAL A 169 -1.05 9.16 -9.06
CA VAL A 169 0.02 9.26 -8.07
C VAL A 169 0.69 10.60 -8.24
N ILE A 170 0.81 11.35 -7.14
CA ILE A 170 1.50 12.64 -7.10
C ILE A 170 2.75 12.45 -6.24
N PRO A 171 3.96 12.44 -6.81
CA PRO A 171 5.18 12.46 -6.02
C PRO A 171 5.26 13.78 -5.25
N LEU A 172 5.61 13.73 -3.96
CA LEU A 172 5.82 14.93 -3.18
C LEU A 172 7.28 15.38 -3.28
N ASP A 173 7.47 16.69 -3.41
CA ASP A 173 8.79 17.27 -3.64
C ASP A 173 9.76 16.99 -2.49
N GLY A 174 10.95 16.50 -2.84
CA GLY A 174 12.06 16.35 -1.92
C GLY A 174 11.98 15.15 -0.97
N CYS A 175 11.06 14.21 -1.19
CA CYS A 175 10.99 12.96 -0.43
C CYS A 175 10.51 11.76 -1.27
N ASP A 176 10.47 10.59 -0.64
CA ASP A 176 10.00 9.31 -1.19
C ASP A 176 8.50 9.06 -0.93
N VAL A 177 7.76 10.10 -0.54
CA VAL A 177 6.34 10.00 -0.25
C VAL A 177 5.53 10.31 -1.49
N GLU A 178 4.55 9.47 -1.75
CA GLU A 178 3.57 9.65 -2.81
C GLU A 178 2.20 9.96 -2.20
N ALA A 179 1.50 10.93 -2.78
CA ALA A 179 0.07 11.09 -2.56
C ALA A 179 -0.70 10.29 -3.60
N TRP A 180 -1.53 9.37 -3.14
CA TRP A 180 -2.43 8.57 -3.97
C TRP A 180 -3.79 9.22 -3.98
N LEU A 181 -4.23 9.70 -5.15
CA LEU A 181 -5.48 10.42 -5.34
C LEU A 181 -6.45 9.60 -6.16
N PHE A 182 -7.72 9.58 -5.74
CA PHE A 182 -8.79 8.79 -6.34
C PHE A 182 -10.01 9.65 -6.65
N GLU A 183 -10.62 9.41 -7.80
CA GLU A 183 -12.02 9.76 -8.07
C GLU A 183 -12.89 8.56 -7.70
N CYS A 184 -13.68 8.68 -6.63
CA CYS A 184 -14.52 7.63 -6.11
C CYS A 184 -15.81 7.47 -6.93
N HIS A 185 -16.44 6.29 -6.83
CA HIS A 185 -17.66 5.99 -7.61
C HIS A 185 -18.84 6.92 -7.26
N ASP A 186 -18.87 7.44 -6.03
CA ASP A 186 -19.86 8.38 -5.50
C ASP A 186 -19.67 9.82 -6.01
N GLY A 187 -18.65 10.06 -6.86
CA GLY A 187 -18.33 11.37 -7.43
C GLY A 187 -17.48 12.26 -6.52
N THR A 188 -17.09 11.78 -5.33
CA THR A 188 -16.19 12.49 -4.44
C THR A 188 -14.72 12.12 -4.70
N ALA A 189 -13.80 12.88 -4.11
CA ALA A 189 -12.37 12.59 -4.17
C ALA A 189 -11.87 11.92 -2.88
N ALA A 190 -10.84 11.08 -2.96
CA ALA A 190 -10.11 10.56 -1.80
C ALA A 190 -8.60 10.69 -2.03
N ALA A 191 -7.83 10.92 -0.97
CA ALA A 191 -6.38 10.83 -1.04
C ALA A 191 -5.76 10.29 0.26
N MET A 192 -4.62 9.64 0.10
CA MET A 192 -3.76 9.21 1.21
C MET A 192 -2.28 9.38 0.83
N PHE A 193 -1.40 9.31 1.83
CA PHE A 193 0.04 9.50 1.65
C PHE A 193 0.76 8.22 2.05
N GLN A 194 1.66 7.76 1.17
CA GLN A 194 2.40 6.54 1.41
C GLN A 194 3.90 6.75 1.18
N SER A 195 4.70 6.28 2.13
CA SER A 195 6.14 6.17 1.94
C SER A 195 6.47 4.99 1.02
N ARG A 196 7.58 5.10 0.30
CA ARG A 196 8.09 4.03 -0.57
C ARG A 196 9.45 3.50 -0.16
N LEU A 197 10.23 4.23 0.62
CA LEU A 197 11.55 3.81 1.11
C LEU A 197 11.60 3.62 2.63
N THR A 198 10.48 3.76 3.33
CA THR A 198 10.38 3.47 4.77
C THR A 198 9.11 2.70 5.08
N ALA A 199 9.18 1.86 6.12
CA ALA A 199 8.02 1.09 6.58
C ALA A 199 6.91 2.01 7.12
N GLN A 200 5.78 2.08 6.41
CA GLN A 200 4.66 3.00 6.70
C GLN A 200 4.25 3.02 8.19
N TRP A 201 4.12 1.86 8.83
CA TRP A 201 3.61 1.75 10.20
C TRP A 201 4.52 2.32 11.29
N VAL A 202 5.80 2.51 10.98
CA VAL A 202 6.79 3.07 11.92
C VAL A 202 7.39 4.37 11.42
N ASP A 203 6.75 4.96 10.40
CA ASP A 203 7.15 6.25 9.83
C ASP A 203 6.54 7.41 10.62
N ASP A 204 7.41 8.11 11.34
CA ASP A 204 7.07 9.21 12.25
C ASP A 204 7.04 10.59 11.55
N ARG A 205 7.34 10.64 10.25
CA ARG A 205 7.29 11.88 9.48
C ARG A 205 5.85 12.38 9.40
N TRP A 206 5.71 13.70 9.37
CA TRP A 206 4.42 14.40 9.36
C TRP A 206 4.08 14.87 7.96
N VAL A 207 2.84 14.62 7.54
CA VAL A 207 2.20 15.23 6.38
C VAL A 207 1.41 16.45 6.86
N HIS A 208 1.68 17.61 6.25
CA HIS A 208 1.02 18.88 6.54
C HIS A 208 0.16 19.31 5.37
N LEU A 209 -1.09 19.69 5.66
CA LEU A 209 -2.11 20.06 4.70
C LEU A 209 -2.78 21.37 5.11
N GLN A 210 -3.37 22.06 4.13
CA GLN A 210 -4.29 23.17 4.33
C GLN A 210 -5.68 22.71 3.93
N LEU A 211 -6.56 22.51 4.92
CA LEU A 211 -7.87 21.90 4.71
C LEU A 211 -8.99 22.93 4.86
N ASP A 212 -9.85 23.03 3.85
CA ASP A 212 -11.11 23.75 3.88
C ASP A 212 -12.15 22.94 4.67
N ASP A 213 -12.61 23.48 5.79
CA ASP A 213 -13.49 22.80 6.76
C ASP A 213 -14.92 22.52 6.25
N ARG A 214 -15.29 23.12 5.11
CA ARG A 214 -16.57 22.88 4.45
C ARG A 214 -16.46 21.79 3.38
N ARG A 215 -15.34 21.76 2.65
CA ARG A 215 -15.22 20.97 1.41
C ARG A 215 -14.36 19.71 1.58
N LEU A 216 -13.53 19.69 2.61
CA LEU A 216 -12.59 18.61 2.89
C LEU A 216 -12.90 17.99 4.25
N GLN A 217 -12.59 16.70 4.36
CA GLN A 217 -12.64 15.98 5.63
C GLN A 217 -11.47 15.02 5.75
N ILE A 218 -11.10 14.70 6.98
CA ILE A 218 -10.30 13.52 7.30
C ILE A 218 -11.25 12.44 7.80
N CYS A 219 -11.16 11.23 7.26
CA CYS A 219 -11.98 10.11 7.69
C CYS A 219 -11.18 8.84 7.90
N THR A 220 -11.78 7.89 8.62
CA THR A 220 -11.26 6.51 8.70
C THR A 220 -11.50 5.76 7.39
N LYS A 221 -10.89 4.58 7.21
CA LYS A 221 -11.20 3.64 6.11
C LYS A 221 -12.68 3.27 5.97
N ASN A 222 -13.39 3.29 7.09
CA ASN A 222 -14.83 3.03 7.15
C ASN A 222 -15.69 4.25 6.78
N GLY A 223 -15.05 5.39 6.47
CA GLY A 223 -15.74 6.63 6.12
C GLY A 223 -16.18 7.48 7.31
N HIS A 224 -15.84 7.10 8.55
CA HIS A 224 -16.17 7.93 9.72
C HIS A 224 -15.31 9.18 9.75
N THR A 225 -15.94 10.37 9.74
CA THR A 225 -15.27 11.66 9.82
C THR A 225 -14.56 11.85 11.16
N ILE A 226 -13.32 12.33 11.09
CA ILE A 226 -12.41 12.64 12.21
C ILE A 226 -12.22 14.16 12.29
N TRP A 227 -12.09 14.80 11.13
CA TRP A 227 -11.96 16.25 10.99
C TRP A 227 -12.83 16.73 9.81
N PRO A 228 -13.53 17.87 9.92
CA PRO A 228 -13.66 18.67 11.14
C PRO A 228 -14.43 17.93 12.24
N GLN A 229 -14.13 18.23 13.52
CA GLN A 229 -14.79 17.56 14.65
C GLN A 229 -16.28 17.91 14.74
N THR A 230 -16.64 19.11 14.28
CA THR A 230 -18.02 19.58 14.17
C THR A 230 -18.33 19.77 12.69
N PRO A 231 -19.44 19.20 12.17
CA PRO A 231 -19.85 19.42 10.79
C PRO A 231 -19.98 20.91 10.46
N TRP A 232 -19.71 21.26 9.21
CA TRP A 232 -20.02 22.61 8.73
C TRP A 232 -21.53 22.84 8.70
N GLU A 233 -21.97 24.02 9.13
CA GLU A 233 -23.37 24.41 9.16
C GLU A 233 -23.63 25.65 8.30
N LYS A 234 -24.85 25.74 7.76
CA LYS A 234 -25.26 26.86 6.89
C LYS A 234 -25.08 28.19 7.64
N GLY A 235 -24.26 29.08 7.07
CA GLY A 235 -23.97 30.39 7.64
C GLY A 235 -22.66 30.46 8.42
N LYS A 236 -22.00 29.33 8.68
CA LYS A 236 -20.62 29.30 9.17
C LYS A 236 -19.67 29.77 8.04
N PRO A 237 -18.77 30.75 8.30
CA PRO A 237 -17.72 31.10 7.35
C PRO A 237 -16.85 29.89 7.02
N GLU A 238 -16.46 29.75 5.76
CA GLU A 238 -15.47 28.75 5.35
C GLU A 238 -14.11 29.12 5.96
N CYS A 239 -13.42 28.15 6.54
CA CYS A 239 -12.10 28.33 7.13
C CYS A 239 -11.12 27.33 6.51
N VAL A 240 -9.91 27.80 6.21
CA VAL A 240 -8.79 26.94 5.84
C VAL A 240 -7.90 26.79 7.06
N GLU A 241 -7.74 25.56 7.54
CA GLU A 241 -6.97 25.24 8.74
C GLU A 241 -5.78 24.33 8.39
N GLU A 242 -4.68 24.49 9.12
CA GLU A 242 -3.58 23.55 9.04
C GLU A 242 -3.98 22.23 9.70
N TYR A 243 -3.82 21.13 8.97
CA TYR A 243 -3.98 19.78 9.48
C TYR A 243 -2.68 19.01 9.33
N ARG A 244 -2.35 18.21 10.34
CA ARG A 244 -1.19 17.31 10.31
C ARG A 244 -1.53 15.91 10.76
N MET A 245 -0.94 14.92 10.10
CA MET A 245 -0.98 13.51 10.49
C MET A 245 0.36 12.86 10.21
N THR A 246 0.72 11.83 10.97
CA THR A 246 1.92 11.04 10.65
C THR A 246 1.68 10.17 9.42
N LEU A 247 2.75 9.72 8.76
CA LEU A 247 2.64 8.70 7.73
C LEU A 247 2.11 7.38 8.32
N ALA A 248 2.48 7.04 9.56
CA ALA A 248 1.87 5.93 10.27
C ALA A 248 0.33 6.05 10.37
N ASP A 249 -0.22 7.24 10.63
CA ASP A 249 -1.67 7.48 10.66
C ASP A 249 -2.35 7.33 9.28
N CYS A 250 -1.60 7.56 8.19
CA CYS A 250 -2.13 7.41 6.83
C CYS A 250 -2.45 5.95 6.49
N ASN A 251 -2.04 4.98 7.32
CA ASN A 251 -2.49 3.59 7.15
C ASN A 251 -3.99 3.42 7.43
N TRP A 252 -4.69 4.37 8.05
CA TRP A 252 -6.15 4.31 8.32
C TRP A 252 -6.88 5.65 8.14
N ARG A 253 -6.16 6.76 7.96
CA ARG A 253 -6.73 8.07 7.66
C ARG A 253 -6.68 8.40 6.18
N TRP A 254 -7.77 9.02 5.72
CA TRP A 254 -7.96 9.49 4.37
C TRP A 254 -8.37 10.94 4.35
N VAL A 255 -7.87 11.71 3.38
CA VAL A 255 -8.45 13.01 3.01
C VAL A 255 -9.57 12.75 2.01
N ARG A 256 -10.75 13.35 2.20
CA ARG A 256 -11.86 13.26 1.23
C ARG A 256 -12.30 14.65 0.79
N GLY A 257 -12.57 14.79 -0.50
CA GLY A 257 -13.20 15.99 -1.07
C GLY A 257 -14.69 15.74 -1.33
N ILE A 258 -15.56 16.26 -0.46
CA ILE A 258 -17.03 16.00 -0.51
C ILE A 258 -17.76 16.99 -1.44
N GLY A 259 -17.16 18.15 -1.69
CA GLY A 259 -17.76 19.21 -2.52
C GLY A 259 -16.71 20.02 -3.28
N MET A 260 -15.55 19.43 -3.50
CA MET A 260 -14.42 20.05 -4.19
C MET A 260 -14.23 19.39 -5.55
N ALA A 261 -14.03 20.19 -6.60
CA ALA A 261 -13.67 19.67 -7.91
C ALA A 261 -12.33 18.91 -7.83
N ILE A 262 -12.18 17.83 -8.60
CA ILE A 262 -11.02 16.95 -8.52
C ILE A 262 -9.70 17.70 -8.79
N ASP A 263 -9.69 18.68 -9.70
CA ASP A 263 -8.51 19.49 -10.00
C ASP A 263 -8.11 20.42 -8.85
N ASP A 264 -9.09 20.92 -8.09
CA ASP A 264 -8.80 21.73 -6.90
C ASP A 264 -8.37 20.86 -5.73
N PHE A 265 -8.97 19.67 -5.58
CA PHE A 265 -8.53 18.67 -4.62
C PHE A 265 -7.08 18.25 -4.88
N ARG A 266 -6.74 17.99 -6.14
CA ARG A 266 -5.39 17.67 -6.61
C ARG A 266 -4.37 18.75 -6.22
N LYS A 267 -4.72 20.04 -6.35
CA LYS A 267 -3.84 21.14 -5.92
C LYS A 267 -3.60 21.14 -4.42
N VAL A 268 -4.64 20.90 -3.61
CA VAL A 268 -4.51 20.82 -2.14
C VAL A 268 -3.62 19.65 -1.73
N ILE A 269 -3.85 18.47 -2.30
CA ILE A 269 -3.09 17.26 -2.01
C ILE A 269 -1.63 17.37 -2.49
N GLY A 270 -1.42 17.88 -3.71
CA GLY A 270 -0.08 18.08 -4.26
C GLY A 270 0.73 19.18 -3.57
N ALA A 271 0.08 20.08 -2.82
CA ALA A 271 0.74 21.09 -2.00
C ALA A 271 1.12 20.59 -0.59
N ALA A 272 0.86 19.31 -0.28
CA ALA A 272 1.24 18.72 0.99
C ALA A 272 2.75 18.81 1.21
N ARG A 273 3.15 19.09 2.46
CA ARG A 273 4.56 19.10 2.86
C ARG A 273 4.84 17.94 3.79
N VAL A 274 5.99 17.29 3.63
CA VAL A 274 6.45 16.24 4.53
C VAL A 274 7.62 16.77 5.37
N THR A 275 7.57 16.58 6.68
CA THR A 275 8.67 16.95 7.60
C THR A 275 9.08 15.76 8.46
N ALA A 276 10.32 15.76 8.95
CA ALA A 276 10.80 14.76 9.89
C ALA A 276 9.93 14.69 11.17
N GLY A 277 9.89 13.52 11.82
CA GLY A 277 9.39 13.39 13.18
C GLY A 277 10.22 14.23 14.16
N VAL A 278 9.57 14.75 15.20
CA VAL A 278 10.20 15.49 16.31
C VAL A 278 10.44 14.55 17.47
#